data_AF-A0ABD0R0I3-F1
#
_entry.id   AF-A0ABD0R0I3-F1
#
_cell.length_a   1.000
_cell.length_b   1.000
_cell.length_c   1.000
_cell.angle_alpha   90.00
_cell.angle_beta   90.00
_cell.angle_gamma   90.00
#
_symmetry.space_group_name_H-M   'P 1'
#
loop_
_entity.id
_entity.type
_entity.pdbx_description
1 polymer ?
#
loop_
_entity_poly.entity_id
_entity_poly.type
_entity_poly.pdbx_seq_one_letter_code
_entity_poly.pdbx_strand_id
1 'polypeptide(L)'
;AAYRGEMNKLKEAGYAHVISPDQVDQAEESWYIPHHMTQHNGKNRVVFNCSFQHGGKNLNQLLLPGPTLGPSLMSVLLRFREHTIALSSDVRGMCNRYHQVRLLPTGRPLLRFLWRDLNRNQSPQVYECQVLPFGTTCSPCCATFTLQKHVIDLTQPAEDVRESIEKYFYVDNFLQSFSSEEETSAHAA
;
A
#
# COMPACT_ATOMS: atom_id res chain seq x y z
N ALA A 1 17.48 12.84 12.89
CA ALA A 1 18.19 12.37 11.68
C ALA A 1 17.38 11.32 10.92
N ALA A 2 17.06 10.16 11.52
CA ALA A 2 16.35 9.07 10.84
C ALA A 2 14.98 9.47 10.23
N TYR A 3 14.14 10.18 10.99
CA TYR A 3 12.80 10.57 10.49
C TYR A 3 12.88 11.51 9.28
N ARG A 4 13.78 12.51 9.32
CA ARG A 4 14.08 13.37 8.17
C ARG A 4 14.54 12.56 6.96
N GLY A 5 15.39 11.56 7.17
CA GLY A 5 15.86 10.66 6.10
C GLY A 5 14.71 9.92 5.43
N GLU A 6 13.80 9.30 6.20
CA GLU A 6 12.64 8.60 5.62
C GLU A 6 11.67 9.57 4.93
N MET A 7 11.43 10.75 5.49
CA MET A 7 10.60 11.78 4.85
C MET A 7 11.21 12.27 3.53
N ASN A 8 12.53 12.40 3.44
CA ASN A 8 13.19 12.78 2.19
C ASN A 8 13.08 11.67 1.14
N LYS A 9 13.20 10.40 1.52
CA LYS A 9 12.95 9.27 0.59
C LYS A 9 11.54 9.32 -0.01
N LEU A 10 10.52 9.66 0.78
CA LEU A 10 9.15 9.82 0.28
C LEU A 10 9.03 10.95 -0.75
N LYS A 11 9.77 12.04 -0.56
CA LYS A 11 9.79 13.18 -1.51
C LYS A 11 10.56 12.82 -2.79
N GLU A 12 11.75 12.26 -2.66
CA GLU A 12 12.62 11.87 -3.78
C GLU A 12 11.95 10.80 -4.65
N ALA A 13 11.19 9.89 -4.06
CA ALA A 13 10.42 8.89 -4.79
C ALA A 13 9.14 9.44 -5.44
N GLY A 14 8.79 10.72 -5.20
CA GLY A 14 7.59 11.35 -5.74
C GLY A 14 6.28 10.90 -5.07
N TYR A 15 6.35 10.30 -3.88
CA TYR A 15 5.17 9.83 -3.14
C TYR A 15 4.48 10.95 -2.36
N ALA A 16 5.22 12.00 -2.00
CA ALA A 16 4.70 13.16 -1.30
C ALA A 16 5.24 14.46 -1.90
N HIS A 17 4.34 15.40 -2.21
CA HIS A 17 4.69 16.69 -2.82
C HIS A 17 4.29 17.82 -1.87
N VAL A 18 5.12 18.87 -1.81
CA VAL A 18 4.75 20.10 -1.09
C VAL A 18 3.77 20.90 -1.93
N ILE A 19 2.74 21.47 -1.31
CA ILE A 19 1.77 22.33 -1.97
C ILE A 19 1.87 23.77 -1.46
N SER A 20 1.53 24.74 -2.32
CA SER A 20 1.48 26.15 -1.93
C SER A 20 0.21 26.45 -1.12
N PRO A 21 0.20 27.50 -0.29
CA PRO A 21 -0.99 27.92 0.44
C PRO A 21 -2.20 28.16 -0.48
N ASP A 22 -1.98 28.75 -1.66
CA ASP A 22 -3.05 28.99 -2.64
C ASP A 22 -3.73 27.69 -3.10
N GLN A 23 -2.96 26.60 -3.22
CA GLN A 23 -3.50 25.27 -3.58
C GLN A 23 -4.19 24.58 -2.41
N VAL A 24 -3.83 24.92 -1.17
CA VAL A 24 -4.53 24.43 0.02
C VAL A 24 -5.96 24.98 0.01
N ASP A 25 -6.11 26.28 -0.26
CA ASP A 25 -7.37 27.02 -0.22
C ASP A 25 -8.30 26.73 -1.41
N GLN A 26 -7.75 26.21 -2.51
CA GLN A 26 -8.52 25.79 -3.69
C GLN A 26 -9.28 24.47 -3.50
N ALA A 27 -8.92 23.66 -2.51
CA ALA A 27 -9.58 22.37 -2.29
C ALA A 27 -10.90 22.56 -1.52
N GLU A 28 -12.01 22.11 -2.11
CA GLU A 28 -13.33 22.14 -1.46
C GLU A 28 -13.37 21.25 -0.20
N GLU A 29 -12.69 20.10 -0.23
CA GLU A 29 -12.58 19.17 0.88
C GLU A 29 -11.11 18.81 1.14
N SER A 30 -10.70 18.77 2.40
CA SER A 30 -9.36 18.32 2.76
C SER A 30 -9.32 17.62 4.11
N TRP A 31 -8.37 16.71 4.27
CA TRP A 31 -8.16 15.99 5.51
C TRP A 31 -6.67 15.83 5.81
N TYR A 32 -6.32 16.08 7.08
CA TYR A 32 -4.94 16.01 7.55
C TYR A 32 -4.72 14.74 8.37
N ILE A 33 -3.84 13.88 7.89
CA ILE A 33 -3.47 12.62 8.55
C ILE A 33 -2.20 12.81 9.40
N PRO A 34 -2.24 12.45 10.69
CA PRO A 34 -1.03 12.48 11.51
C PRO A 34 -0.10 11.33 11.11
N HIS A 35 1.19 11.64 11.10
CA HIS A 35 2.26 10.68 10.83
C HIS A 35 3.22 10.55 12.02
N HIS A 36 3.78 9.36 12.17
CA HIS A 36 4.85 9.10 13.13
C HIS A 36 5.83 8.06 12.59
N MET A 37 7.04 8.04 13.14
CA MET A 37 8.04 7.05 12.78
C MET A 37 7.93 5.85 13.72
N THR A 38 7.93 4.65 13.16
CA THR A 38 8.04 3.39 13.90
C THR A 38 9.28 2.64 13.45
N GLN A 39 9.74 1.71 14.29
CA GLN A 39 10.83 0.81 13.96
C GLN A 39 10.31 -0.63 14.01
N HIS A 40 10.50 -1.37 12.91
CA HIS A 40 10.11 -2.77 12.82
C HIS A 40 11.23 -3.56 12.15
N ASN A 41 11.68 -4.64 12.77
CA ASN A 41 12.80 -5.48 12.32
C ASN A 41 14.06 -4.66 11.97
N GLY A 42 14.40 -3.69 12.83
CA GLY A 42 15.56 -2.81 12.64
C GLY A 42 15.40 -1.75 11.55
N LYS A 43 14.27 -1.71 10.81
CA LYS A 43 14.00 -0.72 9.76
C LYS A 43 13.06 0.38 10.26
N ASN A 44 13.42 1.63 10.00
CA ASN A 44 12.54 2.78 10.25
C ASN A 44 11.46 2.85 9.18
N ARG A 45 10.23 3.16 9.57
CA ARG A 45 9.09 3.34 8.67
C ARG A 45 8.27 4.55 9.11
N VAL A 46 7.79 5.32 8.15
CA VAL A 46 6.81 6.38 8.41
C VAL A 46 5.42 5.77 8.32
N VAL A 47 4.63 5.91 9.37
CA VAL A 47 3.26 5.39 9.46
C VAL A 47 2.29 6.55 9.49
N PHE A 48 1.32 6.52 8.58
CA PHE A 48 0.21 7.46 8.53
C PHE A 48 -0.99 6.88 9.28
N ASN A 49 -1.43 7.57 10.32
CA ASN A 49 -2.56 7.13 11.13
C ASN A 49 -3.88 7.65 10.55
N CYS A 50 -4.46 6.88 9.64
CA CYS A 50 -5.75 7.19 9.01
C CYS A 50 -6.96 6.86 9.91
N SER A 51 -6.74 6.20 11.05
CA SER A 51 -7.76 5.95 12.08
C SER A 51 -7.88 7.07 13.12
N PHE A 52 -7.04 8.11 13.03
CA PHE A 52 -7.10 9.22 13.96
C PHE A 52 -8.45 9.93 13.86
N GLN A 53 -9.06 10.16 15.02
CA GLN A 53 -10.38 10.80 15.10
C GLN A 53 -10.22 12.31 15.29
N HIS A 54 -10.90 13.07 14.44
CA HIS A 54 -11.05 14.51 14.57
C HIS A 54 -12.53 14.87 14.42
N GLY A 55 -13.06 15.66 15.36
CA GLY A 55 -14.48 16.02 15.36
C GLY A 55 -15.43 14.82 15.40
N GLY A 56 -15.02 13.72 16.04
CA GLY A 56 -15.81 12.47 16.14
C GLY A 56 -15.84 11.60 14.88
N LYS A 57 -15.11 11.99 13.81
CA LYS A 57 -14.98 11.19 12.58
C LYS A 57 -13.54 10.75 12.38
N ASN A 58 -13.33 9.60 11.75
CA ASN A 58 -12.03 9.21 11.22
C ASN A 58 -12.09 9.04 9.70
N LEU A 59 -10.94 9.17 9.03
CA LEU A 59 -10.86 9.05 7.58
C LEU A 59 -11.31 7.66 7.11
N ASN A 60 -10.94 6.61 7.84
CA ASN A 60 -11.27 5.23 7.52
C ASN A 60 -12.77 4.89 7.55
N GLN A 61 -13.59 5.67 8.26
CA GLN A 61 -15.06 5.58 8.29
C GLN A 61 -15.71 6.33 7.14
N LEU A 62 -15.04 7.35 6.61
CA LEU A 62 -15.51 8.14 5.48
C LEU A 62 -15.14 7.48 4.14
N LEU A 63 -14.04 6.72 4.12
CA LEU A 63 -13.60 5.95 2.97
C LEU A 63 -14.39 4.64 2.83
N LEU A 64 -14.78 4.32 1.60
CA LEU A 64 -15.37 3.02 1.30
C LEU A 64 -14.28 1.93 1.36
N PRO A 65 -14.44 0.87 2.17
CA PRO A 65 -13.45 -0.22 2.27
C PRO A 65 -13.25 -0.98 0.94
N GLY A 66 -14.30 -1.02 0.11
CA GLY A 66 -14.37 -1.89 -1.06
C GLY A 66 -14.66 -3.35 -0.68
N PRO A 67 -14.97 -4.20 -1.68
CA PRO A 67 -15.18 -5.63 -1.45
C PRO A 67 -13.85 -6.34 -1.14
N THR A 68 -13.94 -7.48 -0.44
CA THR A 68 -12.79 -8.37 -0.27
C THR A 68 -12.52 -9.11 -1.58
N LEU A 69 -11.48 -8.70 -2.31
CA LEU A 69 -11.12 -9.24 -3.64
C LEU A 69 -10.13 -10.41 -3.59
N GLY A 70 -9.52 -10.67 -2.44
CA GLY A 70 -8.51 -11.73 -2.26
C GLY A 70 -9.09 -13.03 -1.71
N PRO A 71 -8.39 -14.17 -1.90
CA PRO A 71 -8.78 -15.44 -1.30
C PRO A 71 -8.69 -15.37 0.23
N SER A 72 -9.53 -16.15 0.90
CA SER A 72 -9.46 -16.24 2.37
C SER A 72 -8.13 -16.84 2.82
N LEU A 73 -7.60 -16.40 3.96
CA LEU A 73 -6.38 -16.96 4.53
C LEU A 73 -6.47 -18.49 4.69
N MET A 74 -7.64 -18.99 5.11
CA MET A 74 -7.89 -20.43 5.22
C MET A 74 -7.75 -21.14 3.88
N SER A 75 -8.32 -20.59 2.81
CA SER A 75 -8.22 -21.16 1.47
C SER A 75 -6.77 -21.22 0.99
N VAL A 76 -5.99 -20.17 1.24
CA VAL A 76 -4.58 -20.12 0.85
C VAL A 76 -3.76 -21.14 1.65
N LEU A 77 -3.98 -21.24 2.97
CA LEU A 77 -3.26 -22.19 3.82
C LEU A 77 -3.59 -23.65 3.51
N LEU A 78 -4.84 -23.96 3.12
CA LEU A 78 -5.22 -25.32 2.70
C LEU A 78 -4.48 -25.73 1.43
N ARG A 79 -4.43 -24.85 0.42
CA ARG A 79 -3.68 -25.09 -0.84
C ARG A 79 -2.17 -25.15 -0.61
N PHE A 80 -1.65 -24.35 0.31
CA PHE A 80 -0.23 -24.38 0.69
C PHE A 80 0.18 -25.72 1.35
N ARG A 81 -0.78 -26.48 1.88
CA ARG A 81 -0.55 -27.79 2.51
C ARG A 81 -0.98 -28.97 1.63
N GLU A 82 -1.42 -28.70 0.41
CA GLU A 82 -1.96 -29.72 -0.50
C GLU A 82 -0.88 -30.66 -1.02
N HIS A 83 0.33 -30.15 -1.26
CA HIS A 83 1.45 -30.91 -1.80
C HIS A 83 2.67 -30.94 -0.88
N THR A 84 3.65 -31.78 -1.24
CA THR A 84 4.83 -32.10 -0.42
C THR A 84 5.87 -30.98 -0.40
N ILE A 85 5.94 -30.15 -1.44
CA ILE A 85 6.92 -29.08 -1.58
C ILE A 85 6.18 -27.74 -1.51
N ALA A 86 6.66 -26.82 -0.68
CA ALA A 86 5.98 -25.56 -0.41
C ALA A 86 6.87 -24.38 -0.82
N LEU A 87 6.36 -23.51 -1.69
CA LEU A 87 7.00 -22.28 -2.14
C LEU A 87 6.34 -21.08 -1.44
N SER A 88 7.14 -20.32 -0.72
CA SER A 88 6.71 -19.06 -0.12
C SER A 88 7.58 -17.93 -0.64
N SER A 89 6.94 -16.89 -1.14
CA SER A 89 7.62 -15.66 -1.55
C SER A 89 6.95 -14.46 -0.90
N ASP A 90 7.76 -13.61 -0.28
CA ASP A 90 7.35 -12.29 0.15
C ASP A 90 7.52 -11.33 -1.03
N VAL A 91 6.41 -10.82 -1.55
CA VAL A 91 6.49 -9.71 -2.50
C VAL A 91 6.90 -8.50 -1.67
N ARG A 92 8.22 -8.29 -1.55
CA ARG A 92 8.86 -7.20 -0.80
C ARG A 92 8.30 -5.80 -1.10
N GLY A 93 7.46 -5.68 -2.12
CA GLY A 93 6.77 -4.48 -2.53
C GLY A 93 5.36 -4.30 -1.97
N MET A 94 5.01 -4.62 -0.72
CA MET A 94 3.73 -4.11 -0.16
C MET A 94 3.70 -2.57 -0.20
N CYS A 95 4.71 -1.91 0.37
CA CYS A 95 4.86 -0.46 0.25
C CYS A 95 4.95 -0.04 -1.22
N ASN A 96 5.63 -0.81 -2.06
CA ASN A 96 5.80 -0.48 -3.47
C ASN A 96 4.50 -0.62 -4.29
N ARG A 97 3.58 -1.52 -3.92
CA ARG A 97 2.29 -1.72 -4.60
C ARG A 97 1.34 -0.57 -4.32
N TYR A 98 1.22 -0.16 -3.05
CA TYR A 98 0.43 1.04 -2.72
C TYR A 98 1.06 2.32 -3.28
N HIS A 99 2.40 2.38 -3.30
CA HIS A 99 3.12 3.49 -3.93
C HIS A 99 3.10 3.46 -5.47
N GLN A 100 2.70 2.36 -6.10
CA GLN A 100 2.45 2.28 -7.55
C GLN A 100 1.03 2.74 -7.93
N VAL A 101 0.10 2.72 -6.97
CA VAL A 101 -1.27 3.21 -7.20
C VAL A 101 -1.31 4.72 -6.92
N ARG A 102 -1.34 5.50 -8.01
CA ARG A 102 -1.46 6.95 -7.94
C ARG A 102 -2.88 7.37 -7.58
N LEU A 103 -2.99 8.37 -6.71
CA LEU A 103 -4.25 8.97 -6.33
C LEU A 103 -4.76 9.91 -7.44
N LEU A 104 -6.07 9.84 -7.66
CA LEU A 104 -6.79 10.81 -8.49
C LEU A 104 -6.61 12.22 -7.90
N PRO A 105 -6.53 13.27 -8.73
CA PRO A 105 -6.38 14.64 -8.25
C PRO A 105 -7.42 15.04 -7.19
N THR A 106 -8.65 14.55 -7.31
CA THR A 106 -9.75 14.78 -6.36
C THR A 106 -9.53 14.11 -5.00
N GLY A 107 -8.77 13.02 -4.93
CA GLY A 107 -8.52 12.28 -3.69
C GLY A 107 -7.26 12.72 -2.93
N ARG A 108 -6.36 13.50 -3.56
CA ARG A 108 -5.10 13.96 -2.94
C ARG A 108 -5.33 14.90 -1.75
N PRO A 109 -6.28 15.84 -1.78
CA PRO A 109 -6.54 16.73 -0.65
C PRO A 109 -6.99 16.01 0.63
N LEU A 110 -7.57 14.82 0.51
CA LEU A 110 -8.00 13.97 1.64
C LEU A 110 -6.83 13.25 2.33
N LEU A 111 -5.64 13.31 1.76
CA LEU A 111 -4.44 12.62 2.25
C LEU A 111 -3.28 13.62 2.38
N ARG A 112 -3.54 14.73 3.08
CA ARG A 112 -2.55 15.76 3.41
C ARG A 112 -1.87 15.48 4.75
N PHE A 113 -0.61 15.87 4.89
CA PHE A 113 0.07 15.84 6.18
C PHE A 113 0.97 17.07 6.36
N LEU A 114 1.32 17.37 7.61
CA LEU A 114 2.14 18.53 7.97
C LEU A 114 3.55 18.09 8.33
N TRP A 115 4.55 18.73 7.70
CA TRP A 115 5.96 18.48 8.01
C TRP A 115 6.76 19.77 8.10
N ARG A 116 7.61 19.86 9.12
CA ARG A 116 8.45 21.03 9.45
C ARG A 116 9.93 20.70 9.64
N ASP A 117 10.37 19.59 9.05
CA ASP A 117 11.75 19.10 9.12
C ASP A 117 12.33 18.97 10.55
N LEU A 118 11.47 18.64 11.52
CA LEU A 118 11.73 18.60 12.96
C LEU A 118 12.13 19.95 13.58
N ASN A 119 12.07 21.05 12.83
CA ASN A 119 12.36 22.38 13.34
C ASN A 119 11.08 23.01 13.91
N ARG A 120 11.04 23.20 15.23
CA ARG A 120 9.86 23.78 15.90
C ARG A 120 9.64 25.26 15.59
N ASN A 121 10.70 25.97 15.19
CA ASN A 121 10.67 27.40 14.94
C ASN A 121 10.20 27.73 13.51
N GLN A 122 10.05 26.72 12.65
CA GLN A 122 9.56 26.88 11.29
C GLN A 122 8.07 26.52 11.22
N SER A 123 7.31 27.33 10.47
CA SER A 123 5.93 26.99 10.12
C SER A 123 5.89 25.67 9.35
N PRO A 124 4.97 24.75 9.70
CA PRO A 124 4.84 23.49 8.99
C PRO A 124 4.38 23.73 7.56
N GLN A 125 4.99 22.99 6.64
CA GLN A 125 4.56 22.94 5.25
C GLN A 125 3.52 21.83 5.09
N VAL A 126 2.58 22.04 4.18
CA VAL A 126 1.57 21.05 3.81
C VAL A 126 2.12 20.18 2.69
N TYR A 127 2.02 18.87 2.89
CA TYR A 127 2.38 17.87 1.90
C TYR A 127 1.14 17.08 1.51
N GLU A 128 1.05 16.75 0.22
CA GLU A 128 0.02 15.87 -0.34
C GLU A 128 0.64 14.54 -0.77
N CYS A 129 0.04 13.45 -0.31
CA CYS A 129 0.34 12.12 -0.82
C CYS A 129 -0.12 12.02 -2.29
N GLN A 130 0.78 11.58 -3.17
CA GLN A 130 0.49 11.31 -4.58
C GLN A 130 0.03 9.87 -4.80
N VAL A 131 0.31 9.01 -3.82
CA VAL A 131 0.08 7.57 -3.85
C VAL A 131 -0.72 7.17 -2.63
N LEU A 132 -1.43 6.04 -2.70
CA LEU A 132 -2.25 5.57 -1.60
C LEU A 132 -1.36 5.20 -0.41
N PRO A 133 -1.46 5.88 0.75
CA PRO A 133 -0.63 5.56 1.89
C PRO A 133 -1.14 4.29 2.58
N PHE A 134 -0.20 3.54 3.13
CA PHE A 134 -0.54 2.40 3.98
C PHE A 134 -1.30 2.88 5.24
N GLY A 135 -2.39 2.20 5.57
CA GLY A 135 -3.23 2.50 6.74
C GLY A 135 -4.65 2.97 6.41
N THR A 136 -4.97 3.22 5.14
CA THR A 136 -6.36 3.48 4.71
C THR A 136 -7.16 2.18 4.57
N THR A 137 -8.45 2.22 4.87
CA THR A 137 -9.33 1.03 4.76
C THR A 137 -9.43 0.50 3.33
N CYS A 138 -9.36 1.37 2.33
CA CYS A 138 -9.44 1.00 0.92
C CYS A 138 -8.11 0.46 0.35
N SER A 139 -6.98 0.68 1.04
CA SER A 139 -5.65 0.30 0.55
C SER A 139 -5.56 -1.14 0.08
N PRO A 140 -5.97 -2.15 0.87
CA PRO A 140 -5.84 -3.56 0.49
C PRO A 140 -6.69 -3.92 -0.74
N CYS A 141 -7.92 -3.39 -0.80
CA CYS A 141 -8.82 -3.59 -1.94
C CYS A 141 -8.22 -3.01 -3.22
N CYS A 142 -7.77 -1.74 -3.19
CA CYS A 142 -7.19 -1.07 -4.35
C CYS A 142 -5.94 -1.80 -4.86
N ALA A 143 -5.03 -2.22 -3.97
CA ALA A 143 -3.82 -2.93 -4.39
C ALA A 143 -4.12 -4.31 -4.99
N THR A 144 -5.07 -5.06 -4.42
CA THR A 144 -5.48 -6.37 -4.93
C THR A 144 -6.14 -6.22 -6.30
N PHE A 145 -7.03 -5.23 -6.44
CA PHE A 145 -7.69 -4.92 -7.69
C PHE A 145 -6.69 -4.54 -8.80
N THR A 146 -5.73 -3.65 -8.49
CA THR A 146 -4.72 -3.24 -9.48
C THR A 146 -3.89 -4.43 -9.95
N LEU A 147 -3.53 -5.35 -9.06
CA LEU A 147 -2.82 -6.57 -9.44
C LEU A 147 -3.65 -7.45 -10.36
N GLN A 148 -4.88 -7.79 -9.95
CA GLN A 148 -5.79 -8.61 -10.76
C GLN A 148 -6.04 -7.99 -12.12
N LYS A 149 -6.28 -6.66 -12.14
CA LYS A 149 -6.54 -5.93 -13.38
C LYS A 149 -5.32 -5.90 -14.29
N HIS A 150 -4.12 -5.72 -13.73
CA HIS A 150 -2.87 -5.78 -14.50
C HIS A 150 -2.69 -7.13 -15.20
N VAL A 151 -3.01 -8.23 -14.52
CA VAL A 151 -2.93 -9.58 -15.10
C VAL A 151 -3.97 -9.81 -16.18
N ILE A 152 -5.19 -9.32 -15.98
CA ILE A 152 -6.28 -9.42 -16.98
C ILE A 152 -5.97 -8.61 -18.23
N ASP A 153 -5.35 -7.44 -18.08
CA ASP A 153 -5.05 -6.52 -19.19
C ASP A 153 -3.79 -6.93 -19.98
N LEU A 154 -3.02 -7.92 -19.50
CA LEU A 154 -1.94 -8.53 -20.29
C LEU A 154 -2.55 -9.30 -21.47
N THR A 155 -2.00 -9.09 -22.66
CA THR A 155 -2.54 -9.65 -23.93
C THR A 155 -2.38 -11.18 -24.04
N GLN A 156 -1.47 -11.76 -23.24
CA GLN A 156 -1.25 -13.20 -23.10
C GLN A 156 -0.86 -13.50 -21.63
N PRO A 157 -1.81 -13.50 -20.69
CA PRO A 157 -1.53 -14.10 -19.41
C PRO A 157 -1.42 -15.60 -19.66
N ALA A 158 -0.28 -16.19 -19.32
CA ALA A 158 -0.27 -17.63 -19.16
C ALA A 158 -1.29 -17.94 -18.04
N GLU A 159 -2.26 -18.82 -18.33
CA GLU A 159 -3.45 -19.03 -17.48
C GLU A 159 -3.06 -19.45 -16.04
N ASP A 160 -1.90 -20.10 -15.92
CA ASP A 160 -1.20 -20.45 -14.69
C ASP A 160 -0.84 -19.23 -13.82
N VAL A 161 -0.38 -18.12 -14.39
CA VAL A 161 -0.03 -16.89 -13.67
C VAL A 161 -1.28 -16.21 -13.10
N ARG A 162 -2.36 -16.22 -13.88
CA ARG A 162 -3.65 -15.69 -13.41
C ARG A 162 -4.20 -16.51 -12.26
N GLU A 163 -4.18 -17.83 -12.41
CA GLU A 163 -4.62 -18.75 -11.36
C GLU A 163 -3.77 -18.59 -10.09
N SER A 164 -2.45 -18.46 -10.28
CA SER A 164 -1.48 -18.18 -9.20
C SER A 164 -1.88 -16.95 -8.39
N ILE A 165 -2.19 -15.84 -9.08
CA ILE A 165 -2.52 -14.56 -8.48
C ILE A 165 -3.89 -14.55 -7.80
N GLU A 166 -4.89 -15.22 -8.37
CA GLU A 166 -6.24 -15.26 -7.80
C GLU A 166 -6.35 -16.19 -6.58
N LYS A 167 -5.57 -17.27 -6.51
CA LYS A 167 -5.77 -18.35 -5.53
C LYS A 167 -4.69 -18.49 -4.47
N TYR A 168 -3.45 -18.09 -4.76
CA TYR A 168 -2.28 -18.38 -3.90
C TYR A 168 -1.65 -17.13 -3.29
N PHE A 169 -2.10 -15.93 -3.68
CA PHE A 169 -1.71 -14.69 -3.02
C PHE A 169 -2.62 -14.37 -1.85
N TYR A 170 -2.02 -14.19 -0.68
CA TYR A 170 -2.65 -13.59 0.49
C TYR A 170 -1.97 -12.26 0.82
N VAL A 171 -2.60 -11.15 0.44
CA VAL A 171 -2.09 -9.79 0.64
C VAL A 171 -0.68 -9.63 0.03
N ASP A 172 0.37 -9.86 0.83
CA ASP A 172 1.78 -9.71 0.47
C ASP A 172 2.51 -11.03 0.24
N ASN A 173 1.90 -12.15 0.63
CA ASN A 173 2.54 -13.45 0.59
C ASN A 173 1.98 -14.27 -0.56
N PHE A 174 2.88 -14.72 -1.41
CA PHE A 174 2.60 -15.80 -2.33
C PHE A 174 2.91 -17.12 -1.64
N LEU A 175 1.91 -18.00 -1.59
CA LEU A 175 1.97 -19.28 -0.91
C LEU A 175 1.38 -20.36 -1.81
N GLN A 176 2.24 -21.14 -2.45
CA GLN A 176 1.85 -22.24 -3.32
C GLN A 176 2.56 -23.52 -2.91
N SER A 177 1.94 -24.67 -3.16
CA SER A 177 2.58 -25.97 -3.01
C SER A 177 2.63 -26.70 -4.36
N PHE A 178 3.61 -27.58 -4.51
CA PHE A 178 3.89 -28.32 -5.73
C PHE A 178 4.20 -29.78 -5.42
N SER A 179 3.94 -30.63 -6.41
CA SER A 179 4.14 -32.08 -6.31
C SER A 179 5.57 -32.53 -6.60
N SER A 180 6.34 -31.70 -7.32
CA SER A 180 7.73 -31.98 -7.73
C SER A 180 8.66 -30.77 -7.58
N GLU A 181 9.97 -31.06 -7.43
CA GLU A 181 11.02 -30.02 -7.34
C GLU A 181 11.21 -29.28 -8.67
N GLU A 182 10.95 -29.94 -9.79
CA GLU A 182 11.06 -29.38 -11.15
C GLU A 182 9.99 -28.30 -11.38
N GLU A 183 8.73 -28.56 -11.02
CA GLU A 183 7.65 -27.57 -11.06
C GLU A 183 7.96 -26.37 -10.14
N THR A 184 8.46 -26.65 -8.94
CA THR A 184 8.82 -25.59 -7.99
C THR A 184 9.90 -24.68 -8.55
N SER A 185 10.91 -25.24 -9.21
CA SER A 185 12.03 -24.49 -9.79
C SER A 185 11.61 -23.63 -10.98
N ALA A 186 10.64 -24.09 -11.78
CA ALA A 186 10.08 -23.32 -12.90
C ALA A 186 9.25 -22.12 -12.43
N HIS A 187 8.54 -22.24 -11.30
CA HIS A 187 7.71 -21.17 -10.72
C HIS A 187 8.48 -20.22 -9.78
N ALA A 188 9.69 -20.60 -9.36
CA ALA A 188 10.56 -19.78 -8.50
C ALA A 188 11.51 -18.85 -9.28
N ALA A 189 11.70 -19.09 -10.59
CA ALA A 189 12.55 -18.31 -11.49
C ALA A 189 11.86 -17.03 -11.99
#